data_AF-A0A968J846-F1
#
_entry.id   AF-A0A968J846-F1
#
_cell.length_a   1.000
_cell.length_b   1.000
_cell.length_c   1.000
_cell.angle_alpha   90.00
_cell.angle_beta   90.00
_cell.angle_gamma   90.00
#
_symmetry.space_group_name_H-M   'P 1'
#
loop_
_entity.id
_entity.type
_entity.pdbx_description
1 polymer ?
#
loop_
_entity_poly.entity_id
_entity_poly.type
_entity_poly.pdbx_seq_one_letter_code
_entity_poly.pdbx_strand_id
1 'polypeptide(L)' 'MSACPSCTSSQTVKNGHIHNGKQRFKCQQCGRQFVEHPTKK' A
#
# COMPACT_ATOMS: atom_id res chain seq x y z
N MET A 1 -6.93 -5.82 4.21
CA MET A 1 -6.06 -4.66 4.46
C MET A 1 -4.68 -5.20 4.76
N SER A 2 -3.77 -5.10 3.80
CA SER A 2 -2.41 -5.63 3.97
C SER A 2 -1.64 -4.75 4.97
N ALA A 3 -0.90 -5.39 5.87
CA ALA A 3 -0.05 -4.70 6.83
C ALA A 3 1.04 -3.91 6.09
N CYS A 4 1.46 -2.78 6.67
CA CYS A 4 2.50 -1.97 6.07
C CYS A 4 3.83 -2.73 6.03
N PRO A 5 4.49 -2.87 4.87
CA PRO A 5 5.76 -3.58 4.77
C PRO A 5 6.95 -2.83 5.40
N SER A 6 6.74 -1.62 5.95
CA SER A 6 7.77 -0.84 6.65
C SER A 6 7.70 -0.96 8.15
N CYS A 7 6.50 -0.80 8.71
CA CYS A 7 6.30 -0.66 10.14
C CYS A 7 5.31 -1.70 10.69
N THR A 8 4.92 -2.68 9.87
CA THR A 8 3.98 -3.78 10.17
C THR A 8 2.60 -3.36 10.69
N SER A 9 2.31 -2.07 10.73
CA SER A 9 1.01 -1.53 11.14
C SER A 9 -0.11 -2.01 10.20
N SER A 10 -1.21 -2.44 10.81
CA SER A 10 -2.45 -2.82 10.15
C SER A 10 -3.28 -1.62 9.69
N GLN A 11 -2.91 -0.40 10.09
CA GLN A 11 -3.63 0.83 9.77
C GLN A 11 -3.26 1.31 8.37
N THR A 12 -3.87 0.68 7.36
CA THR A 12 -3.64 1.00 5.95
C THR A 12 -4.97 1.32 5.25
N VAL A 13 -4.95 2.35 4.41
CA VAL A 13 -6.13 2.82 3.66
C VAL A 13 -5.90 2.72 2.16
N LYS A 14 -6.97 2.52 1.39
CA LYS A 14 -6.93 2.61 -0.07
C LYS A 14 -6.60 4.04 -0.48
N ASN A 15 -5.57 4.21 -1.30
CA ASN A 15 -5.02 5.51 -1.71
C ASN A 15 -4.99 5.64 -3.24
N GLY A 16 -6.15 5.36 -3.87
CA GLY A 16 -6.30 5.34 -5.33
C GLY A 16 -5.59 4.17 -6.01
N HIS A 17 -5.45 4.25 -7.33
CA HIS A 17 -4.80 3.23 -8.15
C HIS A 17 -3.51 3.79 -8.77
N ILE A 18 -2.53 2.92 -9.04
CA ILE A 18 -1.38 3.28 -9.87
C ILE A 18 -1.75 3.18 -11.35
N HIS A 19 -0.88 3.66 -12.25
CA HIS A 19 -1.15 3.76 -13.69
C HIS A 19 -1.59 2.44 -14.36
N ASN A 20 -1.19 1.29 -13.82
CA ASN A 20 -1.59 -0.04 -14.32
C ASN A 20 -2.91 -0.55 -13.70
N GLY A 21 -3.65 0.30 -13.01
CA GLY A 21 -4.93 -0.04 -12.37
C GLY A 21 -4.82 -0.77 -11.04
N LYS A 22 -3.61 -1.10 -10.55
CA LYS A 22 -3.46 -1.78 -9.25
C LYS A 22 -3.77 -0.84 -8.09
N GLN A 23 -4.45 -1.39 -7.07
CA GLN A 23 -4.76 -0.66 -5.85
C GLN A 23 -3.49 -0.27 -5.10
N ARG A 24 -3.33 1.04 -4.88
CA ARG A 24 -2.32 1.60 -3.97
C ARG A 24 -2.91 1.73 -2.59
N PHE A 25 -2.11 1.45 -1.57
CA PHE A 25 -2.43 1.64 -0.17
C PHE A 25 -1.49 2.66 0.46
N LYS A 26 -1.96 3.36 1.49
CA LYS A 26 -1.17 4.27 2.32
C LYS A 26 -1.28 3.83 3.78
N CYS A 27 -0.15 3.69 4.45
CA CYS A 27 -0.11 3.48 5.90
C CYS A 27 -0.41 4.79 6.63
N GLN A 28 -1.33 4.77 7.59
CA GLN A 28 -1.65 5.93 8.42
C GLN A 28 -0.58 6.19 9.48
N GLN A 29 0.17 5.16 9.89
CA GLN A 29 1.13 5.28 10.98
C GLN A 29 2.51 5.81 10.52
N CYS A 30 3.03 5.32 9.38
CA CYS A 30 4.33 5.78 8.85
C CYS A 30 4.22 6.57 7.52
N GLY A 31 3.01 6.72 6.96
CA GLY A 31 2.81 7.43 5.69
C GLY A 31 3.23 6.67 4.43
N ARG A 32 3.88 5.51 4.55
CA ARG A 32 4.38 4.73 3.40
C ARG A 32 3.25 4.34 2.45
N GLN A 33 3.51 4.48 1.16
CA GLN A 33 2.62 4.02 0.09
C GLN A 33 3.16 2.72 -0.53
N PHE A 34 2.28 1.76 -0.78
CA PHE A 34 2.65 0.45 -1.34
C PHE A 34 1.48 -0.17 -2.11
N VAL A 35 1.75 -1.24 -2.85
CA VAL A 35 0.74 -2.06 -3.54
C VAL A 35 0.79 -3.48 -2.97
N GLU A 36 -0.35 -4.16 -2.87
CA GLU A 36 -0.44 -5.49 -2.25
C GLU A 36 0.32 -6.57 -3.04
N HIS A 37 0.32 -6.46 -4.37
CA HIS A 37 1.00 -7.39 -5.28
C HIS A 37 1.93 -6.63 -6.23
N PRO A 38 3.14 -6.25 -5.78
CA PRO A 38 4.13 -5.62 -6.64
C PRO A 38 4.54 -6.63 -7.72
N THR A 39 4.17 -6.36 -8.97
CA THR A 39 4.75 -7.08 -10.12
C THR A 39 6.09 -6.43 -10.39
N LYS A 40 7.17 -7.21 -10.26
CA LYS A 40 8.44 -6.85 -10.89
C LYS A 40 8.19 -6.93 -12.39
N LYS A 41 8.42 -5.82 -13.09
CA LYS A 41 8.53 -5.82 -14.55
C LYS A 41 9.97 -6.12 -14.90
#